data_AF-A0A4U1ENZ7-F1
#
_entry.id   AF-A0A4U1ENZ7-F1
#
_cell.length_a   1.000
_cell.length_b   1.000
_cell.length_c   1.000
_cell.angle_alpha   90.00
_cell.angle_beta   90.00
_cell.angle_gamma   90.00
#
_symmetry.space_group_name_H-M   'P 1'
#
loop_
_entity.id
_entity.type
_entity.pdbx_description
1 polymer ?
#
loop_
_entity_poly.entity_id
_entity_poly.type
_entity_poly.pdbx_seq_one_letter_code
_entity_poly.pdbx_strand_id
1 'polypeptide(L)'
;TLTGKEIEIDIEPTDKVERIKERVEEKEGIPPQQQRLIYSGKQMNDEKTAADYKILGGSVLHLVLALRGGDYTLWPFWVDTHVYPPFHKSSDGTVRDRRGQAVRLYPEVPEVLERLQGLGVPVAAASRTGEVEGANQLLELFDLVRYFVHREIYPGSKVTHFKRLHQKTGVPFSQMIFFDDEKRNIVDVSKLGVTSIHVQNGMSLQTLTQGLETFAKAQAGL
;
A
#
# COMPACT_ATOMS: atom_id res chain seq x y z
N THR A 1 1.70 -19.80 -6.46
CA THR A 1 1.66 -18.52 -5.72
C THR A 1 1.84 -18.78 -4.22
N LEU A 2 1.96 -17.75 -3.37
CA LEU A 2 1.98 -17.90 -1.89
C LEU A 2 0.68 -18.52 -1.31
N THR A 3 -0.36 -18.69 -2.14
CA THR A 3 -1.62 -19.37 -1.81
C THR A 3 -1.70 -20.81 -2.34
N GLY A 4 -0.64 -21.33 -2.98
CA GLY A 4 -0.62 -22.66 -3.59
C GLY A 4 -1.33 -22.75 -4.95
N LYS A 5 -1.85 -21.65 -5.48
CA LYS A 5 -2.47 -21.59 -6.81
C LYS A 5 -1.41 -21.60 -7.92
N GLU A 6 -1.64 -22.40 -8.95
CA GLU A 6 -0.83 -22.44 -10.17
C GLU A 6 -1.62 -21.82 -11.33
N ILE A 7 -0.92 -21.10 -12.19
CA ILE A 7 -1.46 -20.52 -13.43
C ILE A 7 -0.46 -20.82 -14.55
N GLU A 8 -0.98 -21.07 -15.74
CA GLU A 8 -0.16 -21.18 -16.94
C GLU A 8 -0.05 -19.82 -17.60
N ILE A 9 1.11 -19.46 -18.14
CA ILE A 9 1.31 -18.24 -18.95
C ILE A 9 2.12 -18.61 -20.19
N ASP A 10 1.69 -18.12 -21.34
CA ASP A 10 2.43 -18.32 -22.59
C ASP A 10 3.52 -17.26 -22.69
N ILE A 11 4.78 -17.67 -22.83
CA ILE A 11 5.91 -16.74 -22.94
C ILE A 11 6.81 -17.14 -24.11
N GLU A 12 7.43 -16.15 -24.73
CA GLU A 12 8.51 -16.38 -25.70
C GLU A 12 9.89 -16.28 -25.02
N PRO A 13 10.92 -17.01 -25.49
CA PRO A 13 12.27 -16.88 -24.95
C PRO A 13 12.82 -15.44 -25.00
N THR A 14 12.37 -14.66 -25.97
CA THR A 14 12.71 -13.24 -26.17
C THR A 14 11.90 -12.28 -25.29
N ASP A 15 10.82 -12.74 -24.64
CA ASP A 15 10.03 -11.90 -23.76
C ASP A 15 10.89 -11.42 -22.59
N LYS A 16 10.88 -10.11 -22.37
CA LYS A 16 11.44 -9.51 -21.17
C LYS A 16 10.61 -9.89 -19.95
N VAL A 17 11.23 -9.90 -18.79
CA VAL A 17 10.53 -10.16 -17.51
C VAL A 17 9.41 -9.16 -17.29
N GLU A 18 9.55 -7.91 -17.72
CA GLU A 18 8.46 -6.93 -17.75
C GLU A 18 7.23 -7.44 -18.52
N ARG A 19 7.42 -7.98 -19.74
CA ARG A 19 6.35 -8.56 -20.57
C ARG A 19 5.73 -9.80 -19.93
N ILE A 20 6.53 -10.65 -19.29
CA ILE A 20 6.03 -11.82 -18.56
C ILE A 20 5.11 -11.37 -17.41
N LYS A 21 5.48 -10.29 -16.71
CA LYS A 21 4.65 -9.73 -15.65
C LYS A 21 3.33 -9.17 -16.19
N GLU A 22 3.32 -8.49 -17.33
CA GLU A 22 2.06 -8.06 -17.97
C GLU A 22 1.11 -9.24 -18.22
N ARG A 23 1.63 -10.38 -18.69
CA ARG A 23 0.79 -11.59 -18.89
C ARG A 23 0.26 -12.18 -17.59
N VAL A 24 1.03 -12.09 -16.50
CA VAL A 24 0.57 -12.48 -15.17
C VAL A 24 -0.51 -11.51 -14.66
N GLU A 25 -0.39 -10.21 -14.96
CA GLU A 25 -1.43 -9.22 -14.65
C GLU A 25 -2.73 -9.56 -15.40
N GLU A 26 -2.66 -9.89 -16.68
CA GLU A 26 -3.84 -10.27 -17.47
C GLU A 26 -4.58 -11.48 -16.86
N LYS A 27 -3.86 -12.42 -16.25
CA LYS A 27 -4.46 -13.64 -15.66
C LYS A 27 -4.90 -13.48 -14.21
N GLU A 28 -4.11 -12.81 -13.39
CA GLU A 28 -4.35 -12.73 -11.94
C GLU A 28 -4.86 -11.36 -11.48
N GLY A 29 -4.85 -10.35 -12.35
CA GLY A 29 -5.14 -8.96 -12.00
C GLY A 29 -4.09 -8.33 -11.11
N ILE A 30 -2.88 -8.91 -11.01
CA ILE A 30 -1.79 -8.42 -10.16
C ILE A 30 -0.86 -7.55 -11.00
N PRO A 31 -0.69 -6.26 -10.74
CA PRO A 31 0.05 -5.40 -11.67
C PRO A 31 1.58 -5.60 -11.65
N PRO A 32 2.31 -5.39 -12.77
CA PRO A 32 3.69 -5.82 -12.95
C PRO A 32 4.68 -5.33 -11.89
N GLN A 33 4.50 -4.11 -11.42
CA GLN A 33 5.34 -3.45 -10.40
C GLN A 33 5.19 -4.13 -9.02
N GLN A 34 4.09 -4.85 -8.83
CA GLN A 34 3.78 -5.62 -7.63
C GLN A 34 4.19 -7.07 -7.73
N GLN A 35 4.62 -7.49 -8.91
CA GLN A 35 5.09 -8.84 -9.12
C GLN A 35 6.59 -8.91 -8.86
N ARG A 36 7.00 -9.85 -8.03
CA ARG A 36 8.36 -10.39 -8.01
C ARG A 36 8.29 -11.80 -8.54
N LEU A 37 8.72 -11.96 -9.78
CA LEU A 37 8.95 -13.27 -10.36
C LEU A 37 10.29 -13.78 -9.85
N ILE A 38 10.28 -14.99 -9.30
CA ILE A 38 11.44 -15.66 -8.75
C ILE A 38 11.62 -16.97 -9.52
N TYR A 39 12.81 -17.19 -10.06
CA TYR A 39 13.19 -18.42 -10.73
C TYR A 39 14.52 -18.92 -10.20
N SER A 40 14.62 -20.23 -9.92
CA SER A 40 15.78 -20.86 -9.28
C SER A 40 16.27 -20.11 -8.02
N GLY A 41 15.33 -19.66 -7.19
CA GLY A 41 15.62 -18.93 -5.95
C GLY A 41 16.10 -17.48 -6.13
N LYS A 42 16.14 -16.94 -7.36
CA LYS A 42 16.58 -15.58 -7.64
C LYS A 42 15.45 -14.72 -8.19
N GLN A 43 15.33 -13.49 -7.68
CA GLN A 43 14.44 -12.49 -8.25
C GLN A 43 14.88 -12.15 -9.68
N MET A 44 13.91 -12.16 -10.59
CA MET A 44 14.09 -11.82 -11.99
C MET A 44 14.09 -10.30 -12.18
N ASN A 45 14.93 -9.81 -13.11
CA ASN A 45 15.09 -8.40 -13.43
C ASN A 45 14.30 -8.07 -14.70
N ASP A 46 13.53 -6.98 -14.65
CA ASP A 46 12.59 -6.53 -15.68
C ASP A 46 13.23 -6.33 -17.06
N GLU A 47 14.51 -5.95 -17.12
CA GLU A 47 15.23 -5.70 -18.38
C GLU A 47 15.76 -6.98 -19.06
N LYS A 48 15.82 -8.10 -18.33
CA LYS A 48 16.32 -9.39 -18.83
C LYS A 48 15.21 -10.17 -19.52
N THR A 49 15.59 -11.11 -20.37
CA THR A 49 14.68 -11.99 -21.11
C THR A 49 14.45 -13.33 -20.38
N ALA A 50 13.41 -14.06 -20.78
CA ALA A 50 13.21 -15.45 -20.35
C ALA A 50 14.43 -16.33 -20.68
N ALA A 51 15.03 -16.13 -21.86
CA ALA A 51 16.24 -16.83 -22.29
C ALA A 51 17.46 -16.52 -21.40
N ASP A 52 17.62 -15.29 -20.91
CA ASP A 52 18.70 -14.93 -19.97
C ASP A 52 18.63 -15.74 -18.66
N TYR A 53 17.43 -16.16 -18.27
CA TYR A 53 17.17 -17.04 -17.13
C TYR A 53 17.06 -18.52 -17.49
N LYS A 54 17.21 -18.87 -18.78
CA LYS A 54 17.07 -20.24 -19.31
C LYS A 54 15.69 -20.86 -19.02
N ILE A 55 14.65 -20.04 -19.05
CA ILE A 55 13.28 -20.49 -18.82
C ILE A 55 12.79 -21.20 -20.09
N LEU A 56 12.27 -22.42 -19.91
CA LEU A 56 11.72 -23.26 -20.97
C LEU A 56 10.25 -23.58 -20.70
N GLY A 57 9.52 -24.08 -21.71
CA GLY A 57 8.17 -24.58 -21.55
C GLY A 57 8.08 -25.60 -20.40
N GLY A 58 7.10 -25.41 -19.50
CA GLY A 58 6.93 -26.22 -18.29
C GLY A 58 7.76 -25.76 -17.09
N SER A 59 8.55 -24.69 -17.20
CA SER A 59 9.23 -24.10 -16.04
C SER A 59 8.26 -23.44 -15.06
N VAL A 60 8.53 -23.59 -13.76
CA VAL A 60 7.72 -22.97 -12.70
C VAL A 60 8.40 -21.71 -12.19
N LEU A 61 7.71 -20.57 -12.28
CA LEU A 61 8.12 -19.30 -11.67
C LEU A 61 7.32 -19.08 -10.38
N HIS A 62 8.00 -18.63 -9.34
CA HIS A 62 7.33 -18.23 -8.10
C HIS A 62 6.98 -16.75 -8.15
N LEU A 63 5.69 -16.42 -8.13
CA LEU A 63 5.19 -15.06 -7.95
C LEU A 63 5.09 -14.69 -6.47
N VAL A 64 5.79 -13.63 -6.07
CA VAL A 64 5.70 -13.00 -4.75
C VAL A 64 5.21 -11.56 -4.91
N LEU A 65 4.25 -11.14 -4.08
CA LEU A 65 3.73 -9.77 -4.11
C LEU A 65 4.71 -8.79 -3.44
N ALA A 66 5.02 -7.69 -4.14
CA ALA A 66 5.72 -6.53 -3.61
C ALA A 66 4.69 -5.59 -2.98
N LEU A 67 4.33 -5.84 -1.72
CA LEU A 67 3.26 -5.11 -1.05
C LEU A 67 3.82 -3.76 -0.56
N ARG A 68 3.07 -2.68 -0.82
CA ARG A 68 3.38 -1.29 -0.47
C ARG A 68 2.16 -0.73 0.26
N GLY A 69 2.33 -0.19 1.47
CA GLY A 69 1.21 0.26 2.31
C GLY A 69 0.82 1.72 2.06
N GLY A 70 -0.40 2.11 2.46
CA GLY A 70 -1.03 3.44 2.29
C GLY A 70 -2.26 3.37 1.39
N ASP A 71 -2.15 2.56 0.34
CA ASP A 71 -3.22 2.10 -0.51
C ASP A 71 -4.12 1.09 0.22
N TYR A 72 -5.39 0.94 -0.17
CA TYR A 72 -6.39 0.09 0.52
C TYR A 72 -6.66 0.45 2.00
N THR A 73 -6.13 1.56 2.48
CA THR A 73 -6.45 2.11 3.81
C THR A 73 -7.36 3.34 3.70
N LEU A 74 -6.94 4.38 2.95
CA LEU A 74 -7.74 5.60 2.75
C LEU A 74 -8.58 5.58 1.47
N TRP A 75 -8.13 4.85 0.46
CA TRP A 75 -8.81 4.68 -0.82
C TRP A 75 -8.70 3.22 -1.29
N PRO A 76 -9.65 2.71 -2.09
CA PRO A 76 -9.75 1.28 -2.42
C PRO A 76 -8.90 0.88 -3.62
N PHE A 77 -7.70 1.43 -3.77
CA PHE A 77 -6.80 1.15 -4.88
C PHE A 77 -5.34 1.44 -4.54
N TRP A 78 -4.42 0.76 -5.22
CA TRP A 78 -3.01 1.18 -5.34
C TRP A 78 -2.83 2.39 -6.26
N VAL A 79 -2.29 3.49 -5.73
CA VAL A 79 -2.09 4.75 -6.48
C VAL A 79 -1.03 4.64 -7.57
N ASP A 80 -0.02 3.79 -7.40
CA ASP A 80 1.05 3.55 -8.38
C ASP A 80 0.67 2.52 -9.46
N THR A 81 -0.61 2.13 -9.51
CA THR A 81 -1.02 0.89 -10.17
C THR A 81 -2.37 0.99 -10.89
N HIS A 82 -3.47 1.24 -10.18
CA HIS A 82 -4.83 1.14 -10.76
C HIS A 82 -5.32 2.42 -11.42
N VAL A 83 -4.54 3.48 -11.32
CA VAL A 83 -4.91 4.84 -11.68
C VAL A 83 -3.73 5.50 -12.36
N TYR A 84 -4.00 6.53 -13.14
CA TYR A 84 -3.00 7.17 -13.97
C TYR A 84 -2.87 8.66 -13.63
N PRO A 85 -1.95 9.04 -12.71
CA PRO A 85 -1.65 10.43 -12.42
C PRO A 85 -1.22 11.22 -13.69
N PRO A 86 -1.40 12.55 -13.72
CA PRO A 86 -1.92 13.38 -12.64
C PRO A 86 -3.44 13.29 -12.49
N PHE A 87 -3.92 13.67 -11.32
CA PHE A 87 -5.32 13.79 -10.98
C PHE A 87 -5.81 15.24 -11.13
N HIS A 88 -7.12 15.41 -11.28
CA HIS A 88 -7.77 16.71 -11.26
C HIS A 88 -9.17 16.61 -10.66
N LYS A 89 -9.69 17.74 -10.17
CA LYS A 89 -11.09 17.84 -9.76
C LYS A 89 -11.93 18.23 -10.98
N SER A 90 -12.86 17.36 -11.35
CA SER A 90 -13.83 17.60 -12.41
C SER A 90 -14.90 18.61 -11.96
N SER A 91 -15.61 19.19 -12.92
CA SER A 91 -16.66 20.19 -12.65
C SER A 91 -17.83 19.64 -11.81
N ASP A 92 -18.04 18.32 -11.83
CA ASP A 92 -19.01 17.60 -11.00
C ASP A 92 -18.51 17.39 -9.55
N GLY A 93 -17.32 17.89 -9.20
CA GLY A 93 -16.68 17.74 -7.90
C GLY A 93 -15.94 16.41 -7.72
N THR A 94 -16.02 15.47 -8.67
CA THR A 94 -15.31 14.19 -8.60
C THR A 94 -13.82 14.38 -8.86
N VAL A 95 -12.99 13.59 -8.20
CA VAL A 95 -11.56 13.51 -8.51
C VAL A 95 -11.37 12.45 -9.60
N ARG A 96 -10.64 12.78 -10.65
CA ARG A 96 -10.38 11.88 -11.78
C ARG A 96 -8.92 11.83 -12.14
N ASP A 97 -8.46 10.68 -12.62
CA ASP A 97 -7.11 10.50 -13.17
C ASP A 97 -7.02 11.00 -14.63
N ARG A 98 -5.84 10.89 -15.26
CA ARG A 98 -5.61 11.38 -16.64
C ARG A 98 -6.43 10.62 -17.71
N ARG A 99 -6.95 9.43 -17.38
CA ARG A 99 -7.81 8.63 -18.27
C ARG A 99 -9.29 8.90 -18.02
N GLY A 100 -9.63 9.81 -17.11
CA GLY A 100 -11.00 10.14 -16.75
C GLY A 100 -11.65 9.14 -15.80
N GLN A 101 -10.87 8.20 -15.24
CA GLN A 101 -11.34 7.26 -14.22
C GLN A 101 -11.59 8.04 -12.92
N ALA A 102 -12.80 7.90 -12.37
CA ALA A 102 -13.14 8.50 -11.09
C ALA A 102 -12.44 7.74 -9.94
N VAL A 103 -11.81 8.49 -9.05
CA VAL A 103 -11.18 7.98 -7.83
C VAL A 103 -11.91 8.51 -6.61
N ARG A 104 -11.97 7.70 -5.55
CA ARG A 104 -12.71 8.00 -4.32
C ARG A 104 -11.99 7.45 -3.10
N LEU A 105 -12.26 8.05 -1.95
CA LEU A 105 -11.88 7.49 -0.66
C LEU A 105 -12.81 6.33 -0.27
N TYR A 106 -12.45 5.58 0.77
CA TYR A 106 -13.46 4.83 1.52
C TYR A 106 -14.47 5.81 2.14
N PRO A 107 -15.78 5.46 2.17
CA PRO A 107 -16.83 6.44 2.47
C PRO A 107 -16.67 7.19 3.80
N GLU A 108 -16.21 6.51 4.85
CA GLU A 108 -16.12 7.06 6.22
C GLU A 108 -14.74 7.64 6.56
N VAL A 109 -13.82 7.74 5.60
CA VAL A 109 -12.47 8.27 5.86
C VAL A 109 -12.47 9.72 6.33
N PRO A 110 -13.25 10.64 5.75
CA PRO A 110 -13.36 12.01 6.27
C PRO A 110 -13.78 12.03 7.75
N GLU A 111 -14.82 11.29 8.12
CA GLU A 111 -15.36 11.22 9.48
C GLU A 111 -14.37 10.59 10.46
N VAL A 112 -13.61 9.58 10.03
CA VAL A 112 -12.51 8.98 10.82
C VAL A 112 -11.46 10.03 11.16
N LEU A 113 -11.04 10.83 10.18
CA LEU A 113 -10.01 11.87 10.38
C LEU A 113 -10.54 13.04 11.22
N GLU A 114 -11.78 13.46 11.00
CA GLU A 114 -12.46 14.45 11.84
C GLU A 114 -12.58 13.97 13.29
N ARG A 115 -12.91 12.69 13.52
CA ARG A 115 -12.99 12.10 14.86
C ARG A 115 -11.64 12.13 15.56
N LEU A 116 -10.56 11.77 14.86
CA LEU A 116 -9.20 11.82 15.41
C LEU A 116 -8.79 13.26 15.76
N GLN A 117 -9.10 14.21 14.88
CA GLN A 117 -8.85 15.63 15.13
C GLN A 117 -9.64 16.15 16.34
N GLY A 118 -10.92 15.79 16.47
CA GLY A 118 -11.77 16.17 17.60
C GLY A 118 -11.31 15.57 18.94
N LEU A 119 -10.60 14.44 18.91
CA LEU A 119 -9.94 13.85 20.08
C LEU A 119 -8.56 14.47 20.38
N GLY A 120 -8.09 15.41 19.55
CA GLY A 120 -6.76 16.01 19.68
C GLY A 120 -5.62 15.04 19.36
N VAL A 121 -5.89 13.97 18.60
CA VAL A 121 -4.88 12.96 18.22
C VAL A 121 -4.19 13.39 16.93
N PRO A 122 -2.87 13.66 16.93
CA PRO A 122 -2.14 13.99 15.72
C PRO A 122 -2.09 12.80 14.76
N VAL A 123 -2.38 13.03 13.48
CA VAL A 123 -2.37 11.99 12.45
C VAL A 123 -1.14 12.13 11.56
N ALA A 124 -0.51 11.02 11.20
CA ALA A 124 0.59 10.96 10.25
C ALA A 124 0.35 9.91 9.17
N ALA A 125 0.85 10.17 7.96
CA ALA A 125 0.82 9.21 6.87
C ALA A 125 2.16 8.47 6.79
N ALA A 126 2.11 7.15 6.61
CA ALA A 126 3.26 6.34 6.25
C ALA A 126 2.86 5.52 5.02
N SER A 127 3.49 5.72 3.86
CA SER A 127 3.17 5.01 2.62
C SER A 127 4.44 4.58 1.88
N ARG A 128 4.40 3.36 1.33
CA ARG A 128 5.51 2.75 0.60
C ARG A 128 5.41 2.94 -0.92
N THR A 129 4.42 3.69 -1.40
CA THR A 129 4.18 3.90 -2.82
C THR A 129 5.40 4.54 -3.51
N GLY A 130 5.65 4.13 -4.76
CA GLY A 130 6.59 4.80 -5.64
C GLY A 130 6.00 6.04 -6.31
N GLU A 131 4.67 6.12 -6.36
CA GLU A 131 3.93 7.24 -6.93
C GLU A 131 3.70 8.31 -5.87
N VAL A 132 4.80 8.95 -5.46
CA VAL A 132 4.81 9.93 -4.37
C VAL A 132 4.03 11.18 -4.74
N GLU A 133 4.18 11.66 -5.98
CA GLU A 133 3.50 12.87 -6.46
C GLU A 133 1.99 12.63 -6.55
N GLY A 134 1.57 11.54 -7.19
CA GLY A 134 0.15 11.16 -7.27
C GLY A 134 -0.49 10.98 -5.90
N ALA A 135 0.19 10.33 -4.94
CA ALA A 135 -0.33 10.15 -3.60
C ALA A 135 -0.54 11.49 -2.86
N ASN A 136 0.43 12.41 -2.94
CA ASN A 136 0.29 13.74 -2.32
C ASN A 136 -0.81 14.56 -3.01
N GLN A 137 -0.91 14.48 -4.34
CA GLN A 137 -1.95 15.16 -5.09
C GLN A 137 -3.35 14.68 -4.70
N LEU A 138 -3.55 13.38 -4.46
CA LEU A 138 -4.83 12.87 -3.96
C LEU A 138 -5.15 13.43 -2.57
N LEU A 139 -4.17 13.51 -1.66
CA LEU A 139 -4.38 14.11 -0.33
C LEU A 139 -4.81 15.58 -0.45
N GLU A 140 -4.27 16.32 -1.43
CA GLU A 140 -4.65 17.72 -1.69
C GLU A 140 -6.07 17.83 -2.28
N LEU A 141 -6.38 17.05 -3.33
CA LEU A 141 -7.67 17.12 -4.03
C LEU A 141 -8.84 16.65 -3.17
N PHE A 142 -8.58 15.72 -2.24
CA PHE A 142 -9.55 15.29 -1.23
C PHE A 142 -9.53 16.12 0.06
N ASP A 143 -8.75 17.21 0.12
CA ASP A 143 -8.69 18.13 1.26
C ASP A 143 -8.34 17.39 2.58
N LEU A 144 -7.43 16.42 2.49
CA LEU A 144 -6.97 15.60 3.60
C LEU A 144 -5.66 16.10 4.21
N VAL A 145 -4.88 16.91 3.47
CA VAL A 145 -3.57 17.42 3.92
C VAL A 145 -3.64 18.05 5.31
N ARG A 146 -4.73 18.75 5.63
CA ARG A 146 -4.96 19.41 6.93
C ARG A 146 -4.95 18.47 8.14
N TYR A 147 -5.25 17.18 7.95
CA TYR A 147 -5.29 16.21 9.06
C TYR A 147 -3.90 15.65 9.37
N PHE A 148 -2.97 15.68 8.41
CA PHE A 148 -1.66 15.02 8.53
C PHE A 148 -0.57 16.00 8.98
N VAL A 149 -0.11 15.88 10.22
CA VAL A 149 1.01 16.68 10.74
C VAL A 149 2.34 16.30 10.08
N HIS A 150 2.49 15.02 9.71
CA HIS A 150 3.64 14.51 8.99
C HIS A 150 3.23 13.46 7.95
N ARG A 151 4.01 13.38 6.87
CA ARG A 151 3.82 12.43 5.78
C ARG A 151 5.17 11.83 5.39
N GLU A 152 5.35 10.55 5.70
CA GLU A 152 6.45 9.74 5.18
C GLU A 152 5.90 8.92 3.99
N ILE A 153 6.02 9.43 2.76
CA ILE A 153 5.50 8.78 1.55
C ILE A 153 6.68 8.57 0.59
N TYR A 154 7.23 7.36 0.58
CA TYR A 154 8.32 6.98 -0.34
C TYR A 154 8.55 5.45 -0.30
N PRO A 155 9.17 4.86 -1.33
CA PRO A 155 9.53 3.45 -1.29
C PRO A 155 10.47 3.10 -0.13
N GLY A 156 10.13 2.07 0.64
CA GLY A 156 10.98 1.59 1.73
C GLY A 156 10.26 0.68 2.71
N SER A 157 10.93 0.31 3.81
CA SER A 157 10.29 -0.43 4.90
C SER A 157 9.48 0.51 5.80
N LYS A 158 8.27 0.11 6.22
CA LYS A 158 7.46 0.87 7.20
C LYS A 158 8.22 1.11 8.51
N VAL A 159 9.14 0.23 8.88
CA VAL A 159 10.03 0.44 10.05
C VAL A 159 10.82 1.75 9.92
N THR A 160 11.36 2.04 8.73
CA THR A 160 12.09 3.29 8.48
C THR A 160 11.18 4.52 8.57
N HIS A 161 9.95 4.41 8.06
CA HIS A 161 8.94 5.47 8.15
C HIS A 161 8.62 5.79 9.61
N PHE A 162 8.33 4.75 10.41
CA PHE A 162 8.03 4.91 11.83
C PHE A 162 9.20 5.49 12.62
N LYS A 163 10.45 5.07 12.34
CA LYS A 163 11.64 5.68 12.96
C LYS A 163 11.75 7.17 12.69
N ARG A 164 11.45 7.61 11.46
CA ARG A 164 11.45 9.04 11.11
C ARG A 164 10.29 9.79 11.75
N LEU A 165 9.10 9.19 11.80
CA LEU A 165 7.95 9.77 12.52
C LEU A 165 8.28 9.97 13.99
N HIS A 166 8.84 8.96 14.66
CA HIS A 166 9.31 9.06 16.04
C HIS A 166 10.34 10.19 16.22
N GLN A 167 11.32 10.30 15.33
CA GLN A 167 12.32 11.38 15.37
C GLN A 167 11.71 12.77 15.21
N LYS A 168 10.68 12.92 14.35
CA LYS A 168 10.02 14.21 14.08
C LYS A 168 9.04 14.61 15.18
N THR A 169 8.31 13.66 15.75
CA THR A 169 7.24 13.94 16.72
C THR A 169 7.69 13.82 18.18
N GLY A 170 8.75 13.06 18.46
CA GLY A 170 9.14 12.67 19.81
C GLY A 170 8.19 11.66 20.47
N VAL A 171 7.13 11.22 19.79
CA VAL A 171 6.14 10.28 20.34
C VAL A 171 6.78 8.89 20.47
N PRO A 172 6.75 8.23 21.65
CA PRO A 172 7.24 6.86 21.80
C PRO A 172 6.45 5.88 20.93
N PHE A 173 7.09 4.83 20.40
CA PHE A 173 6.40 3.81 19.61
C PHE A 173 5.22 3.16 20.34
N SER A 174 5.36 2.93 21.66
CA SER A 174 4.28 2.41 22.51
C SER A 174 3.06 3.30 22.60
N GLN A 175 3.18 4.59 22.25
CA GLN A 175 2.08 5.56 22.21
C GLN A 175 1.56 5.79 20.78
N MET A 176 1.96 4.96 19.82
CA MET A 176 1.47 5.02 18.45
C MET A 176 0.46 3.90 18.19
N ILE A 177 -0.60 4.26 17.45
CA ILE A 177 -1.50 3.31 16.80
C ILE A 177 -1.30 3.39 15.28
N PHE A 178 -1.31 2.24 14.62
CA PHE A 178 -1.07 2.12 13.18
C PHE A 178 -2.16 1.30 12.51
N PHE A 179 -2.68 1.78 11.39
CA PHE A 179 -3.67 1.09 10.57
C PHE A 179 -3.06 0.81 9.19
N ASP A 180 -3.08 -0.45 8.77
CA ASP A 180 -2.54 -0.88 7.47
C ASP A 180 -3.22 -2.17 7.02
N ASP A 181 -3.46 -2.29 5.73
CA ASP A 181 -4.08 -3.48 5.12
C ASP A 181 -3.07 -4.63 4.92
N GLU A 182 -1.78 -4.33 4.94
CA GLU A 182 -0.74 -5.32 4.66
C GLU A 182 -0.24 -5.98 5.95
N LYS A 183 -0.56 -7.27 6.15
CA LYS A 183 -0.13 -8.06 7.32
C LYS A 183 1.37 -7.97 7.60
N ARG A 184 2.23 -7.93 6.57
CA ARG A 184 3.68 -7.82 6.78
C ARG A 184 4.07 -6.49 7.41
N ASN A 185 3.44 -5.39 7.00
CA ASN A 185 3.66 -4.08 7.61
C ASN A 185 3.22 -4.10 9.08
N ILE A 186 2.07 -4.72 9.38
CA ILE A 186 1.58 -4.90 10.75
C ILE A 186 2.59 -5.65 11.61
N VAL A 187 3.08 -6.81 11.14
CA VAL A 187 4.08 -7.62 11.86
C VAL A 187 5.37 -6.83 12.08
N ASP A 188 5.88 -6.14 11.08
CA ASP A 188 7.16 -5.43 11.18
C ASP A 188 7.10 -4.19 12.07
N VAL A 189 6.00 -3.44 12.02
CA VAL A 189 5.80 -2.24 12.83
C VAL A 189 5.46 -2.61 14.28
N SER A 190 4.74 -3.71 14.52
CA SER A 190 4.44 -4.21 15.87
C SER A 190 5.71 -4.56 16.66
N LYS A 191 6.78 -5.01 15.98
CA LYS A 191 8.09 -5.28 16.62
C LYS A 191 8.73 -4.03 17.24
N LEU A 192 8.30 -2.82 16.86
CA LEU A 192 8.74 -1.57 17.45
C LEU A 192 7.99 -1.20 18.75
N GLY A 193 6.92 -1.94 19.09
CA GLY A 193 6.02 -1.62 20.20
C GLY A 193 4.79 -0.80 19.82
N VAL A 194 4.57 -0.56 18.52
CA VAL A 194 3.39 0.15 18.00
C VAL A 194 2.18 -0.76 18.01
N THR A 195 1.03 -0.28 18.51
CA THR A 195 -0.24 -1.02 18.37
C THR A 195 -0.68 -0.99 16.91
N SER A 196 -0.56 -2.13 16.21
CA SER A 196 -0.82 -2.21 14.78
C SER A 196 -2.11 -2.98 14.48
N ILE A 197 -3.02 -2.35 13.77
CA ILE A 197 -4.37 -2.83 13.44
C ILE A 197 -4.42 -3.20 11.95
N HIS A 198 -4.70 -4.47 11.67
CA HIS A 198 -4.83 -4.97 10.31
C HIS A 198 -6.20 -4.60 9.71
N VAL A 199 -6.19 -3.81 8.65
CA VAL A 199 -7.38 -3.28 7.99
C VAL A 199 -7.78 -4.17 6.81
N GLN A 200 -8.97 -4.77 6.80
CA GLN A 200 -9.36 -5.68 5.71
C GLN A 200 -10.13 -5.00 4.58
N ASN A 201 -10.95 -3.99 4.89
CA ASN A 201 -11.93 -3.41 3.96
C ASN A 201 -11.85 -1.88 3.92
N GLY A 202 -10.66 -1.32 4.13
CA GLY A 202 -10.45 0.12 4.29
C GLY A 202 -10.81 0.65 5.67
N MET A 203 -10.43 1.90 5.92
CA MET A 203 -10.77 2.59 7.16
C MET A 203 -12.25 2.92 7.24
N SER A 204 -12.80 2.69 8.44
CA SER A 204 -14.17 2.99 8.83
C SER A 204 -14.20 3.45 10.30
N LEU A 205 -15.31 4.03 10.75
CA LEU A 205 -15.52 4.38 12.15
C LEU A 205 -15.49 3.15 13.06
N GLN A 206 -15.98 2.01 12.57
CA GLN A 206 -15.89 0.73 13.27
C GLN A 206 -14.43 0.31 13.46
N THR A 207 -13.64 0.34 12.37
CA THR A 207 -12.20 0.00 12.41
C THR A 207 -11.43 0.92 13.35
N LEU A 208 -11.73 2.22 13.32
CA LEU A 208 -11.13 3.19 14.24
C LEU A 208 -11.47 2.85 15.69
N THR A 209 -12.76 2.62 15.98
CA THR A 209 -13.24 2.33 17.35
C THR A 209 -12.56 1.08 17.91
N GLN A 210 -12.56 -0.01 17.14
CA GLN A 210 -11.89 -1.25 17.52
C GLN A 210 -10.38 -1.04 17.73
N GLY A 211 -9.74 -0.29 16.85
CA GLY A 211 -8.32 0.03 16.98
C GLY A 211 -8.01 0.81 18.26
N LEU A 212 -8.79 1.83 18.59
CA LEU A 212 -8.63 2.62 19.81
C LEU A 212 -8.88 1.78 21.07
N GLU A 213 -9.85 0.86 21.04
CA GLU A 213 -10.06 -0.11 22.13
C GLU A 213 -8.86 -1.05 22.30
N THR A 214 -8.31 -1.57 21.21
CA THR A 214 -7.09 -2.40 21.24
C THR A 214 -5.91 -1.62 21.81
N PHE A 215 -5.74 -0.36 21.40
CA PHE A 215 -4.70 0.51 21.94
C PHE A 215 -4.87 0.75 23.44
N ALA A 216 -6.09 1.05 23.89
CA ALA A 216 -6.38 1.25 25.30
C ALA A 216 -6.07 0.01 26.15
N LYS A 217 -6.42 -1.20 25.67
CA LYS A 217 -6.08 -2.47 26.33
C LYS A 217 -4.56 -2.66 26.41
N ALA A 218 -3.85 -2.42 25.32
CA ALA A 218 -2.39 -2.50 25.29
C ALA A 218 -1.73 -1.53 26.30
N GLN A 219 -2.26 -0.31 26.45
CA GLN A 219 -1.76 0.65 27.46
C GLN A 219 -2.06 0.21 28.91
N ALA A 220 -3.14 -0.55 29.11
CA ALA A 220 -3.49 -1.12 30.41
C ALA A 220 -2.71 -2.41 30.74
N GLY A 221 -1.88 -2.91 29.82
CA GLY A 221 -1.17 -4.19 29.97
C GLY A 221 -2.08 -5.41 29.83
N LEU A 222 -3.22 -5.26 29.13
CA LEU A 222 -4.25 -6.28 28.91
C LEU A 222 -4.19 -6.87 27.49
#